data_AF-Q6FV82-F1
#
_entry.id   AF-Q6FV82-F1
#
_cell.length_a   1.000
_cell.length_b   1.000
_cell.length_c   1.000
_cell.angle_alpha   90.00
_cell.angle_beta   90.00
_cell.angle_gamma   90.00
#
_symmetry.space_group_name_H-M   'P 1'
#
loop_
_entity.id
_entity.type
_entity.pdbx_description
1 polymer ?
#
loop_
_entity_poly.entity_id
_entity_poly.type
_entity_poly.pdbx_seq_one_letter_code
_entity_poly.pdbx_strand_id
1 'polypeptide(L)'
;MASKDLKKLLDAYWVEFRRRPSNVRFKYKPTIHYLKNAILDEKRSVNRVRSNQLKSEWFRIKDPNLQRSSLTDLRKLLLFDLVADENTKFQLVSDSAILRRKLVPLRDNWKRIASLMLHPLDGNLFNDNDDPIHALNDTYSTKLGFRYYQAIRAHSKDNAHKIDELLWPKFEFSEFCRGVAIGDNILQHLNEDDLKRIRFINPITGNEMPLTRSPELIPEGYNAIGLFPYFIEEHRQAFPKDPLWKTYSLYQSSILDTDSIRGQYNHLISNTNIPEWHKNEKVQVEVRMDNIDDVNTFDKVKALSNRYYKLWVDDAKNDPTCPADIIRSVLFSGAFREQLISEEFLKHYIAFSAYSKILRTTKKWKRDIEDRKIIDLLSINWKPWDIFIAGRYQELCEKYNRTNFRIYEDVLKYKTELEAFIYDLNIHTHTMASEMKMDTDQFFAVKEGCKYSRAAEILALYQHLLRNPEIINVFHPVMTNYMVKQISTNNIQVTGQFPVNEKGLSLGKSILEMIQLTLKCDNMMYENRFSTDKSNRSKIKSDTRDFKLVITCNNSMTHEMQGLIRYCTPMSIAFTSVLEEHHVPSFSECIYKKYIAEFDATVCLYQRVKPKTKPASTEKLIKSTLSKLEANFTD
;
A
#
# COMPACT_ATOMS: atom_id res chain seq x y z
N MET A 1 -13.70 -24.92 3.90
CA MET A 1 -12.37 -25.22 4.49
C MET A 1 -11.44 -24.06 4.13
N ALA A 2 -10.86 -23.36 5.12
CA ALA A 2 -9.89 -22.29 4.85
C ALA A 2 -8.58 -22.88 4.29
N SER A 3 -7.93 -22.19 3.35
CA SER A 3 -6.58 -22.56 2.88
C SER A 3 -5.60 -22.66 4.06
N LYS A 4 -4.53 -23.47 3.93
CA LYS A 4 -3.50 -23.61 4.99
C LYS A 4 -2.93 -22.25 5.41
N ASP A 5 -2.81 -21.31 4.47
CA ASP A 5 -2.28 -19.97 4.72
C ASP A 5 -3.25 -19.09 5.50
N LEU A 6 -4.55 -19.14 5.18
CA LEU A 6 -5.57 -18.40 5.93
C LEU A 6 -5.65 -18.87 7.39
N LYS A 7 -5.50 -20.18 7.64
CA LYS A 7 -5.43 -20.70 9.01
C LYS A 7 -4.23 -20.13 9.78
N LYS A 8 -3.04 -20.10 9.16
CA LYS A 8 -1.82 -19.52 9.75
C LYS A 8 -2.00 -18.02 10.07
N LEU A 9 -2.64 -17.27 9.17
CA LEU A 9 -2.95 -15.85 9.38
C LEU A 9 -3.95 -15.64 10.52
N LEU A 10 -5.03 -16.42 10.55
CA LEU A 10 -6.01 -16.36 11.63
C LEU A 10 -5.37 -16.70 12.98
N ASP A 11 -4.51 -17.72 13.02
CA ASP A 11 -3.78 -18.08 14.24
C ASP A 11 -2.95 -16.91 14.77
N ALA A 12 -2.15 -16.27 13.91
CA ALA A 12 -1.36 -15.10 14.31
C ALA A 12 -2.23 -13.89 14.69
N TYR A 13 -3.29 -13.62 13.93
CA TYR A 13 -4.25 -12.58 14.27
C TYR A 13 -4.85 -12.77 15.67
N TRP A 14 -5.24 -14.00 16.02
CA TRP A 14 -5.83 -14.29 17.32
C TRP A 14 -4.83 -14.16 18.48
N VAL A 15 -3.58 -14.53 18.25
CA VAL A 15 -2.47 -14.27 19.19
C VAL A 15 -2.37 -12.78 19.50
N GLU A 16 -2.38 -11.93 18.46
CA GLU A 16 -2.31 -10.47 18.60
C GLU A 16 -3.57 -9.87 19.21
N PHE A 17 -4.75 -10.35 18.78
CA PHE A 17 -6.04 -9.85 19.26
C PHE A 17 -6.17 -9.99 20.77
N ARG A 18 -5.71 -11.12 21.34
CA ARG A 18 -5.70 -11.34 22.79
C ARG A 18 -4.66 -10.52 23.52
N ARG A 19 -3.51 -10.27 22.90
CA ARG A 19 -2.36 -9.54 23.48
C ARG A 19 -2.39 -8.04 23.15
N ARG A 20 -3.52 -7.52 22.66
CA ARG A 20 -3.70 -6.10 22.32
C ARG A 20 -3.47 -5.20 23.55
N PRO A 21 -2.87 -4.02 23.37
CA PRO A 21 -2.58 -3.11 24.48
C PRO A 21 -3.87 -2.56 25.12
N SER A 22 -3.79 -2.22 26.40
CA SER A 22 -4.86 -1.51 27.12
C SER A 22 -5.00 -0.06 26.62
N ASN A 23 -3.88 0.63 26.39
CA ASN A 23 -3.84 2.00 25.92
C ASN A 23 -4.35 2.12 24.47
N VAL A 24 -5.33 3.01 24.27
CA VAL A 24 -6.06 3.24 23.02
C VAL A 24 -5.14 3.67 21.86
N ARG A 25 -4.08 4.43 22.11
CA ARG A 25 -3.14 4.92 21.09
C ARG A 25 -2.38 3.80 20.35
N PHE A 26 -2.32 2.62 20.95
CA PHE A 26 -1.62 1.46 20.40
C PHE A 26 -2.60 0.37 19.93
N LYS A 27 -3.92 0.62 19.98
CA LYS A 27 -4.93 -0.28 19.43
C LYS A 27 -5.13 0.02 17.96
N TYR A 28 -5.42 -1.01 17.17
CA TYR A 28 -5.60 -0.90 15.73
C TYR A 28 -6.71 0.08 15.33
N LYS A 29 -7.97 -0.20 15.68
CA LYS A 29 -9.13 0.58 15.21
C LYS A 29 -9.06 2.09 15.53
N PRO A 30 -8.75 2.51 16.78
CA PRO A 30 -8.70 3.93 17.11
C PRO A 30 -7.58 4.67 16.37
N THR A 31 -6.43 4.02 16.21
CA THR A 31 -5.25 4.60 15.55
C THR A 31 -5.45 4.68 14.04
N ILE A 32 -5.94 3.63 13.41
CA ILE A 32 -6.13 3.58 11.95
C ILE A 32 -7.08 4.66 11.46
N HIS A 33 -8.14 4.97 12.20
CA HIS A 33 -9.00 6.11 11.90
C HIS A 33 -8.21 7.44 11.84
N TYR A 34 -7.30 7.67 12.79
CA TYR A 34 -6.45 8.87 12.79
C TYR A 34 -5.50 8.88 11.58
N LEU A 35 -4.92 7.73 11.23
CA LEU A 35 -3.94 7.65 10.13
C LEU A 35 -4.54 7.93 8.75
N LYS A 36 -5.77 7.48 8.50
CA LYS A 36 -6.47 7.71 7.23
C LYS A 36 -6.53 9.20 6.86
N ASN A 37 -6.77 10.07 7.84
CA ASN A 37 -6.89 11.51 7.61
C ASN A 37 -5.51 12.19 7.49
N ALA A 38 -4.56 11.79 8.35
CA ALA A 38 -3.25 12.44 8.44
C ALA A 38 -2.43 12.38 7.14
N ILE A 39 -2.50 11.26 6.38
CA ILE A 39 -1.73 11.14 5.14
C ILE A 39 -2.24 12.06 4.02
N LEU A 40 -3.54 12.32 4.00
CA LEU A 40 -4.15 13.21 3.00
C LEU A 40 -3.74 14.65 3.25
N ASP A 41 -3.71 15.06 4.51
CA ASP A 41 -3.29 16.40 4.90
C ASP A 41 -1.80 16.61 4.64
N GLU A 42 -0.97 15.60 4.89
CA GLU A 42 0.46 15.67 4.57
C GLU A 42 0.71 15.78 3.06
N LYS A 43 0.13 14.92 2.23
CA LYS A 43 0.32 14.99 0.78
C LYS A 43 -0.15 16.33 0.20
N ARG A 44 -1.24 16.89 0.73
CA ARG A 44 -1.69 18.24 0.38
C ARG A 44 -0.68 19.30 0.82
N SER A 45 -0.10 19.18 2.01
CA SER A 45 0.91 20.12 2.50
C SER A 45 2.18 20.06 1.66
N VAL A 46 2.66 18.86 1.29
CA VAL A 46 3.83 18.65 0.42
C VAL A 46 3.59 19.29 -0.94
N ASN A 47 2.43 19.04 -1.56
CA ASN A 47 2.07 19.70 -2.82
C ASN A 47 2.04 21.22 -2.72
N ARG A 48 1.50 21.78 -1.63
CA ARG A 48 1.41 23.24 -1.48
C ARG A 48 2.76 23.91 -1.20
N VAL A 49 3.61 23.26 -0.41
CA VAL A 49 4.88 23.84 0.05
C VAL A 49 6.01 23.60 -0.95
N ARG A 50 5.98 22.48 -1.68
CA ARG A 50 7.06 22.06 -2.60
C ARG A 50 6.64 22.00 -4.07
N SER A 51 5.48 22.55 -4.47
CA SER A 51 4.95 22.46 -5.85
C SER A 51 5.97 22.82 -6.93
N ASN A 52 6.84 23.79 -6.64
CA ASN A 52 7.83 24.35 -7.58
C ASN A 52 9.15 23.59 -7.57
N GLN A 53 9.36 22.68 -6.62
CA GLN A 53 10.57 21.85 -6.49
C GLN A 53 10.36 20.40 -6.94
N LEU A 54 9.09 19.98 -7.08
CA LEU A 54 8.73 18.63 -7.51
C LEU A 54 8.63 18.57 -9.03
N LYS A 55 9.27 17.57 -9.61
CA LYS A 55 9.19 17.23 -11.03
C LYS A 55 7.80 16.66 -11.35
N SER A 56 7.13 17.22 -12.34
CA SER A 56 5.85 16.69 -12.85
C SER A 56 6.10 15.46 -13.72
N GLU A 57 5.51 14.33 -13.35
CA GLU A 57 5.42 13.14 -14.19
C GLU A 57 3.96 12.91 -14.57
N TRP A 58 3.70 12.66 -15.85
CA TRP A 58 2.35 12.54 -16.38
C TRP A 58 1.94 11.07 -16.48
N PHE A 59 0.74 10.75 -16.04
CA PHE A 59 0.17 9.41 -16.17
C PHE A 59 -1.16 9.45 -16.91
N ARG A 60 -1.21 8.75 -18.03
CA ARG A 60 -2.38 8.66 -18.90
C ARG A 60 -3.41 7.68 -18.33
N ILE A 61 -4.65 8.14 -18.16
CA ILE A 61 -5.80 7.36 -17.72
C ILE A 61 -6.88 7.31 -18.80
N LYS A 62 -7.44 6.12 -19.02
CA LYS A 62 -8.52 5.93 -20.01
C LYS A 62 -9.84 6.58 -19.57
N ASP A 63 -10.18 6.46 -18.28
CA ASP A 63 -11.39 7.04 -17.69
C ASP A 63 -10.98 8.13 -16.68
N PRO A 64 -11.44 9.39 -16.80
CA PRO A 64 -11.14 10.43 -15.84
C PRO A 64 -11.73 10.11 -14.46
N ASN A 65 -12.82 9.33 -14.41
CA ASN A 65 -13.32 8.78 -13.18
C ASN A 65 -12.49 7.57 -12.76
N LEU A 66 -11.44 7.85 -11.99
CA LEU A 66 -10.53 6.83 -11.46
C LEU A 66 -11.21 5.72 -10.64
N GLN A 67 -12.44 5.93 -10.16
CA GLN A 67 -13.19 4.88 -9.47
C GLN A 67 -13.73 3.80 -10.41
N ARG A 68 -13.95 4.16 -11.68
CA ARG A 68 -14.36 3.24 -12.75
C ARG A 68 -13.17 2.66 -13.51
N SER A 69 -11.95 3.16 -13.26
CA SER A 69 -10.74 2.61 -13.86
C SER A 69 -10.62 1.11 -13.60
N SER A 70 -10.10 0.41 -14.60
CA SER A 70 -9.79 -1.00 -14.48
C SER A 70 -8.71 -1.21 -13.39
N LEU A 71 -8.74 -2.36 -12.73
CA LEU A 71 -7.69 -2.70 -11.75
C LEU A 71 -6.31 -2.76 -12.40
N THR A 72 -6.24 -3.14 -13.68
CA THR A 72 -5.01 -3.12 -14.48
C THR A 72 -4.44 -1.72 -14.61
N ASP A 73 -5.27 -0.72 -14.96
CA ASP A 73 -4.81 0.66 -15.09
C ASP A 73 -4.34 1.23 -13.75
N LEU A 74 -5.05 0.90 -12.66
CA LEU A 74 -4.61 1.30 -11.31
C LEU A 74 -3.32 0.61 -10.88
N ARG A 75 -3.12 -0.68 -11.18
CA ARG A 75 -1.86 -1.38 -10.91
C ARG A 75 -0.71 -0.71 -11.67
N LYS A 76 -0.91 -0.38 -12.95
CA LYS A 76 0.07 0.36 -13.76
C LYS A 76 0.41 1.71 -13.13
N LEU A 77 -0.59 2.46 -12.67
CA LEU A 77 -0.37 3.72 -11.95
C LEU A 77 0.46 3.51 -10.68
N LEU A 78 0.13 2.50 -9.88
CA LEU A 78 0.86 2.23 -8.62
C LEU A 78 2.27 1.69 -8.84
N LEU A 79 2.52 0.95 -9.92
CA LEU A 79 3.86 0.52 -10.33
C LEU A 79 4.69 1.71 -10.79
N PHE A 80 4.10 2.60 -11.59
CA PHE A 80 4.76 3.84 -12.01
C PHE A 80 5.11 4.73 -10.82
N ASP A 81 4.20 4.82 -9.84
CA ASP A 81 4.42 5.49 -8.56
C ASP A 81 5.53 4.87 -7.71
N LEU A 82 5.73 3.56 -7.79
CA LEU A 82 6.74 2.86 -7.02
C LEU A 82 8.17 3.09 -7.55
N VAL A 83 8.31 3.22 -8.87
CA VAL A 83 9.62 3.40 -9.54
C VAL A 83 10.03 4.85 -9.71
N ALA A 84 9.16 5.80 -9.37
CA ALA A 84 9.43 7.22 -9.49
C ALA A 84 10.40 7.75 -8.42
N ASP A 85 11.11 8.81 -8.78
CA ASP A 85 12.05 9.50 -7.91
C ASP A 85 11.30 10.26 -6.80
N GLU A 86 11.93 10.43 -5.64
CA GLU A 86 11.31 11.02 -4.44
C GLU A 86 10.82 12.46 -4.64
N ASN A 87 11.39 13.16 -5.62
CA ASN A 87 11.02 14.53 -5.98
C ASN A 87 9.93 14.57 -7.07
N THR A 88 9.16 13.50 -7.25
CA THR A 88 8.10 13.42 -8.27
C THR A 88 6.74 13.85 -7.70
N LYS A 89 5.98 14.60 -8.48
CA LYS A 89 4.53 14.75 -8.36
C LYS A 89 3.86 14.19 -9.61
N PHE A 90 2.77 13.45 -9.44
CA PHE A 90 2.06 12.85 -10.57
C PHE A 90 0.91 13.71 -11.06
N GLN A 91 0.83 13.95 -12.36
CA GLN A 91 -0.32 14.60 -12.99
C GLN A 91 -1.09 13.58 -13.81
N LEU A 92 -2.41 13.53 -13.65
CA LEU A 92 -3.25 12.59 -14.40
C LEU A 92 -3.76 13.26 -15.66
N VAL A 93 -3.61 12.59 -16.81
CA VAL A 93 -4.13 13.07 -18.11
C VAL A 93 -5.17 12.07 -18.60
N SER A 94 -6.35 12.54 -19.02
CA SER A 94 -7.40 11.66 -19.51
C SER A 94 -7.58 11.73 -21.02
N ASP A 95 -7.86 10.58 -21.62
CA ASP A 95 -8.19 10.47 -23.05
C ASP A 95 -9.57 11.01 -23.42
N SER A 96 -10.42 11.20 -22.41
CA SER A 96 -11.80 11.57 -22.65
C SER A 96 -11.91 13.09 -22.82
N ALA A 97 -12.49 13.52 -23.94
CA ALA A 97 -12.94 14.90 -24.18
C ALA A 97 -14.09 15.35 -23.24
N ILE A 98 -14.25 14.71 -22.08
CA ILE A 98 -15.31 15.00 -21.12
C ILE A 98 -15.05 16.39 -20.55
N LEU A 99 -15.79 17.35 -21.12
CA LEU A 99 -15.93 18.74 -20.73
C LEU A 99 -15.64 18.96 -19.24
N ARG A 100 -14.79 19.95 -18.97
CA ARG A 100 -14.47 20.58 -17.68
C ARG A 100 -15.71 20.91 -16.79
N ARG A 101 -16.94 20.72 -17.25
CA ARG A 101 -18.21 20.91 -16.53
C ARG A 101 -18.52 19.85 -15.45
N LYS A 102 -17.87 18.67 -15.45
CA LYS A 102 -18.03 17.65 -14.39
C LYS A 102 -16.78 17.48 -13.52
N LEU A 103 -16.07 18.57 -13.21
CA LEU A 103 -14.86 18.57 -12.36
C LEU A 103 -15.12 18.33 -10.86
N VAL A 104 -16.33 18.59 -10.37
CA VAL A 104 -16.63 18.48 -8.92
C VAL A 104 -16.61 17.03 -8.40
N PRO A 105 -17.20 16.02 -9.09
CA PRO A 105 -17.07 14.61 -8.70
C PRO A 105 -15.62 14.08 -8.75
N LEU A 106 -14.76 14.67 -9.59
CA LEU A 106 -13.37 14.22 -9.77
C LEU A 106 -12.51 14.53 -8.53
N ARG A 107 -12.80 15.62 -7.80
CA ARG A 107 -12.06 16.05 -6.60
C ARG A 107 -12.35 15.22 -5.33
N ASP A 108 -13.43 14.46 -5.28
CA ASP A 108 -13.68 13.51 -4.19
C ASP A 108 -13.17 12.10 -4.51
N ASN A 109 -13.13 11.72 -5.79
CA ASN A 109 -12.46 10.51 -6.27
C ASN A 109 -10.95 10.57 -6.03
N TRP A 110 -10.39 11.76 -6.22
CA TRP A 110 -9.05 12.18 -5.87
C TRP A 110 -8.55 11.68 -4.52
N LYS A 111 -9.22 12.09 -3.43
CA LYS A 111 -8.78 11.86 -2.06
C LYS A 111 -8.61 10.36 -1.79
N ARG A 112 -9.46 9.54 -2.42
CA ARG A 112 -9.53 8.11 -2.18
C ARG A 112 -8.41 7.33 -2.89
N ILE A 113 -7.79 7.89 -3.93
CA ILE A 113 -6.69 7.26 -4.66
C ILE A 113 -5.36 7.89 -4.29
N ALA A 114 -5.34 9.20 -4.02
CA ALA A 114 -4.16 9.87 -3.50
C ALA A 114 -3.61 9.18 -2.23
N SER A 115 -4.47 8.64 -1.36
CA SER A 115 -4.02 7.86 -0.19
C SER A 115 -3.32 6.55 -0.53
N LEU A 116 -3.56 5.98 -1.72
CA LEU A 116 -2.91 4.76 -2.17
C LEU A 116 -1.49 5.02 -2.66
N MET A 117 -1.16 6.21 -3.16
CA MET A 117 0.15 6.49 -3.80
C MET A 117 1.28 6.69 -2.79
N LEU A 118 2.54 6.63 -3.21
CA LEU A 118 3.69 7.07 -2.41
C LEU A 118 3.91 8.57 -2.60
N HIS A 119 3.91 8.99 -3.87
CA HIS A 119 4.10 10.37 -4.26
C HIS A 119 2.79 11.14 -4.19
N PRO A 120 2.87 12.47 -4.05
CA PRO A 120 1.69 13.28 -4.18
C PRO A 120 1.24 13.27 -5.65
N LEU A 121 -0.06 13.09 -5.82
CA LEU A 121 -0.73 13.30 -7.09
C LEU A 121 -1.09 14.81 -7.12
N ASP A 122 -1.16 15.47 -8.29
CA ASP A 122 -1.83 16.76 -8.50
C ASP A 122 -3.30 16.57 -8.93
N GLY A 123 -4.22 17.17 -8.16
CA GLY A 123 -5.67 17.03 -8.32
C GLY A 123 -6.23 17.87 -9.44
N ASN A 124 -5.42 18.76 -9.99
CA ASN A 124 -5.70 19.48 -11.20
C ASN A 124 -5.32 18.54 -12.36
N LEU A 125 -6.31 17.83 -12.91
CA LEU A 125 -6.18 17.04 -14.17
C LEU A 125 -5.58 17.88 -15.31
N PHE A 126 -5.59 19.21 -15.16
CA PHE A 126 -4.90 20.19 -15.97
C PHE A 126 -4.38 21.24 -15.00
N ASN A 127 -3.09 21.19 -14.63
CA ASN A 127 -2.51 22.36 -13.96
C ASN A 127 -2.33 23.42 -15.03
N ASP A 128 -3.05 24.54 -14.89
CA ASP A 128 -3.02 25.67 -15.81
C ASP A 128 -1.63 26.35 -15.92
N ASN A 129 -0.58 25.80 -15.32
CA ASN A 129 0.79 26.33 -15.41
C ASN A 129 1.79 25.31 -16.00
N ASP A 130 1.42 24.02 -16.08
CA ASP A 130 2.33 22.94 -16.53
C ASP A 130 1.86 22.29 -17.85
N ASP A 131 0.71 22.71 -18.40
CA ASP A 131 0.29 22.34 -19.76
C ASP A 131 1.27 22.96 -20.78
N PRO A 132 1.80 22.23 -21.78
CA PRO A 132 2.58 22.81 -22.87
C PRO A 132 1.88 24.03 -23.50
N ILE A 133 0.55 23.99 -23.53
CA ILE A 133 -0.32 25.06 -23.98
C ILE A 133 -0.16 26.33 -23.12
N HIS A 134 0.10 26.22 -21.82
CA HIS A 134 0.35 27.36 -20.93
C HIS A 134 1.78 27.91 -20.99
N ALA A 135 2.80 27.07 -21.19
CA ALA A 135 4.16 27.56 -21.50
C ALA A 135 4.18 28.39 -22.81
N LEU A 136 3.40 27.96 -23.80
CA LEU A 136 3.07 28.75 -25.00
C LEU A 136 2.38 30.07 -24.64
N ASN A 137 1.35 30.05 -23.80
CA ASN A 137 0.59 31.25 -23.43
C ASN A 137 1.38 32.27 -22.59
N ASP A 138 2.39 31.85 -21.80
CA ASP A 138 3.28 32.77 -21.07
C ASP A 138 4.21 33.55 -22.01
N THR A 139 4.53 32.97 -23.17
CA THR A 139 5.33 33.63 -24.22
C THR A 139 4.50 34.65 -25.00
N TYR A 140 3.20 34.39 -25.17
CA TYR A 140 2.27 35.17 -26.02
C TYR A 140 1.27 36.04 -25.25
N SER A 141 1.53 36.34 -23.97
CA SER A 141 0.61 37.13 -23.14
C SER A 141 0.61 38.62 -23.51
N THR A 142 -0.19 39.01 -24.50
CA THR A 142 -0.76 40.37 -24.55
C THR A 142 -2.20 40.40 -25.12
N LYS A 143 -3.07 41.15 -24.42
CA LYS A 143 -4.46 41.53 -24.75
C LYS A 143 -5.56 40.44 -24.72
N LEU A 144 -6.61 40.71 -23.92
CA LEU A 144 -7.94 40.06 -23.91
C LEU A 144 -8.02 38.57 -23.50
N GLY A 145 -6.98 37.98 -22.90
CA GLY A 145 -7.06 36.61 -22.35
C GLY A 145 -7.09 35.50 -23.40
N PHE A 146 -6.69 35.81 -24.63
CA PHE A 146 -6.48 34.83 -25.70
C PHE A 146 -5.45 33.78 -25.28
N ARG A 147 -5.81 32.51 -25.41
CA ARG A 147 -4.96 31.36 -25.10
C ARG A 147 -5.29 30.23 -26.05
N TYR A 148 -4.26 29.55 -26.57
CA TYR A 148 -4.47 28.23 -27.13
C TYR A 148 -5.06 27.33 -26.04
N TYR A 149 -5.96 26.44 -26.41
CA TYR A 149 -6.76 25.69 -25.44
C TYR A 149 -6.69 24.19 -25.67
N GLN A 150 -6.53 23.75 -26.92
CA GLN A 150 -6.55 22.34 -27.29
C GLN A 150 -6.02 22.11 -28.71
N ALA A 151 -5.77 20.84 -29.06
CA ALA A 151 -5.61 20.39 -30.44
C ALA A 151 -6.97 19.97 -31.03
N ILE A 152 -7.20 20.24 -32.32
CA ILE A 152 -8.39 19.83 -33.06
C ILE A 152 -8.02 19.12 -34.37
N ARG A 153 -9.00 18.47 -35.01
CA ARG A 153 -8.89 18.01 -36.40
C ARG A 153 -9.51 19.05 -37.33
N ALA A 154 -8.77 19.46 -38.36
CA ALA A 154 -9.28 20.32 -39.42
C ALA A 154 -9.34 19.57 -40.76
N HIS A 155 -10.26 19.99 -41.63
CA HIS A 155 -10.44 19.42 -42.96
C HIS A 155 -10.47 20.52 -44.03
N SER A 156 -10.01 20.19 -45.23
CA SER A 156 -10.18 21.03 -46.40
C SER A 156 -11.64 21.07 -46.85
N LYS A 157 -12.02 22.10 -47.62
CA LYS A 157 -13.38 22.27 -48.16
C LYS A 157 -13.92 21.04 -48.90
N ASP A 158 -13.05 20.34 -49.62
CA ASP A 158 -13.35 19.12 -50.38
C ASP A 158 -13.19 17.83 -49.58
N ASN A 159 -12.86 17.93 -48.28
CA ASN A 159 -12.52 16.81 -47.39
C ASN A 159 -11.35 15.92 -47.86
N ALA A 160 -10.61 16.33 -48.89
CA ALA A 160 -9.48 15.58 -49.44
C ALA A 160 -8.26 15.62 -48.52
N HIS A 161 -8.08 16.70 -47.77
CA HIS A 161 -6.95 16.90 -46.86
C HIS A 161 -7.45 17.06 -45.42
N LYS A 162 -6.75 16.39 -44.50
CA LYS A 162 -7.03 16.46 -43.06
C LYS A 162 -5.74 16.79 -42.33
N ILE A 163 -5.87 17.67 -41.35
CA ILE A 163 -4.80 17.97 -40.40
C ILE A 163 -5.25 17.43 -39.06
N ASP A 164 -4.54 16.42 -38.59
CA ASP A 164 -4.62 15.96 -37.21
C ASP A 164 -3.72 16.84 -36.34
N GLU A 165 -4.12 17.08 -35.08
CA GLU A 165 -3.33 17.82 -34.09
C GLU A 165 -3.07 19.31 -34.45
N LEU A 166 -4.09 20.01 -34.96
CA LEU A 166 -4.06 21.45 -35.17
C LEU A 166 -4.26 22.21 -33.85
N LEU A 167 -3.29 22.98 -33.39
CA LEU A 167 -3.42 23.78 -32.18
C LEU A 167 -4.43 24.93 -32.35
N TRP A 168 -5.39 25.04 -31.44
CA TRP A 168 -6.55 25.92 -31.55
C TRP A 168 -6.97 26.57 -30.21
N PRO A 169 -7.44 27.82 -30.21
CA PRO A 169 -7.90 28.52 -29.00
C PRO A 169 -9.34 28.15 -28.63
N LYS A 170 -9.85 28.75 -27.55
CA LYS A 170 -11.27 28.66 -27.19
C LYS A 170 -12.17 29.13 -28.36
N PHE A 171 -13.39 28.58 -28.41
CA PHE A 171 -14.35 28.85 -29.48
C PHE A 171 -14.60 30.36 -29.70
N GLU A 172 -14.66 31.15 -28.61
CA GLU A 172 -14.89 32.60 -28.64
C GLU A 172 -13.82 33.39 -29.42
N PHE A 173 -12.63 32.81 -29.62
CA PHE A 173 -11.55 33.41 -30.38
C PHE A 173 -11.43 32.85 -31.81
N SER A 174 -12.19 31.82 -32.17
CA SER A 174 -12.02 31.11 -33.44
C SER A 174 -12.31 31.99 -34.66
N GLU A 175 -13.18 33.00 -34.53
CA GLU A 175 -13.50 33.96 -35.59
C GLU A 175 -12.31 34.84 -36.00
N PHE A 176 -11.30 34.94 -35.14
CA PHE A 176 -10.09 35.73 -35.37
C PHE A 176 -8.99 34.94 -36.08
N CYS A 177 -9.22 33.66 -36.39
CA CYS A 177 -8.27 32.87 -37.18
C CYS A 177 -8.22 33.41 -38.62
N ARG A 178 -7.02 33.54 -39.17
CA ARG A 178 -6.78 34.05 -40.54
C ARG A 178 -6.07 33.08 -41.46
N GLY A 179 -5.58 31.96 -40.93
CA GLY A 179 -4.94 30.90 -41.69
C GLY A 179 -4.41 29.81 -40.76
N VAL A 180 -3.80 28.79 -41.35
CA VAL A 180 -3.20 27.68 -40.62
C VAL A 180 -1.75 27.53 -41.07
N ALA A 181 -0.82 27.60 -40.12
CA ALA A 181 0.58 27.24 -40.38
C ALA A 181 0.75 25.73 -40.20
N ILE A 182 1.51 25.10 -41.10
CA ILE A 182 1.78 23.65 -41.10
C ILE A 182 3.27 23.32 -40.95
N GLY A 183 3.54 22.19 -40.29
CA GLY A 183 4.90 21.74 -39.95
C GLY A 183 5.58 21.00 -41.09
N ASP A 184 6.89 20.78 -40.93
CA ASP A 184 7.73 20.15 -41.96
C ASP A 184 7.27 18.75 -42.36
N ASN A 185 6.64 18.02 -41.44
CA ASN A 185 6.07 16.70 -41.67
C ASN A 185 4.87 16.72 -42.64
N ILE A 186 4.02 17.74 -42.57
CA ILE A 186 2.91 17.94 -43.53
C ILE A 186 3.45 18.54 -44.84
N LEU A 187 4.42 19.47 -44.75
CA LEU A 187 5.02 20.13 -45.92
C LEU A 187 5.68 19.16 -46.91
N GLN A 188 6.23 18.03 -46.46
CA GLN A 188 6.82 17.01 -47.34
C GLN A 188 5.81 16.39 -48.33
N HIS A 189 4.52 16.51 -48.04
CA HIS A 189 3.43 15.91 -48.81
C HIS A 189 2.62 16.92 -49.64
N LEU A 190 3.02 18.20 -49.64
CA LEU A 190 2.31 19.30 -50.30
C LEU A 190 3.29 20.17 -51.10
N ASN A 191 2.96 20.50 -52.34
CA ASN A 191 3.78 21.41 -53.15
C ASN A 191 3.34 22.89 -52.97
N GLU A 192 4.07 23.84 -53.58
CA GLU A 192 3.76 25.28 -53.46
C GLU A 192 2.39 25.68 -54.05
N ASP A 193 1.90 24.94 -55.05
CA ASP A 193 0.59 25.18 -55.65
C ASP A 193 -0.53 24.64 -54.74
N ASP A 194 -0.28 23.56 -54.01
CA ASP A 194 -1.18 23.02 -52.99
C ASP A 194 -1.36 24.01 -51.83
N LEU A 195 -0.29 24.67 -51.39
CA LEU A 195 -0.36 25.72 -50.36
C LEU A 195 -1.25 26.91 -50.82
N LYS A 196 -1.20 27.26 -52.11
CA LYS A 196 -2.02 28.34 -52.68
C LYS A 196 -3.47 27.90 -52.91
N ARG A 197 -3.73 26.63 -53.17
CA ARG A 197 -5.05 26.10 -53.54
C ARG A 197 -5.85 25.56 -52.36
N ILE A 198 -5.21 24.86 -51.42
CA ILE A 198 -5.89 24.22 -50.30
C ILE A 198 -6.42 25.31 -49.35
N ARG A 199 -7.69 25.17 -49.00
CA ARG A 199 -8.38 26.01 -48.02
C ARG A 199 -9.00 25.12 -46.96
N PHE A 200 -8.59 25.34 -45.72
CA PHE A 200 -9.14 24.65 -44.55
C PHE A 200 -10.39 25.38 -44.06
N ILE A 201 -11.39 24.63 -43.61
CA ILE A 201 -12.61 25.23 -43.09
C ILE A 201 -12.41 25.58 -41.62
N ASN A 202 -12.70 26.83 -41.26
CA ASN A 202 -12.77 27.24 -39.87
C ASN A 202 -13.91 26.48 -39.19
N PRO A 203 -13.62 25.73 -38.11
CA PRO A 203 -14.59 24.84 -37.49
C PRO A 203 -15.79 25.55 -36.84
N ILE A 204 -15.68 26.86 -36.59
CA ILE A 204 -16.73 27.65 -35.94
C ILE A 204 -17.46 28.55 -36.94
N THR A 205 -16.72 29.25 -37.79
CA THR A 205 -17.33 30.20 -38.73
C THR A 205 -17.69 29.59 -40.08
N GLY A 206 -17.17 28.40 -40.39
CA GLY A 206 -17.26 27.82 -41.73
C GLY A 206 -16.42 28.54 -42.79
N ASN A 207 -15.69 29.59 -42.42
CA ASN A 207 -14.89 30.37 -43.37
C ASN A 207 -13.68 29.59 -43.87
N GLU A 208 -13.33 29.81 -45.13
CA GLU A 208 -12.13 29.25 -45.74
C GLU A 208 -10.87 29.97 -45.22
N MET A 209 -9.88 29.18 -44.81
CA MET A 209 -8.62 29.64 -44.24
C MET A 209 -7.45 29.14 -45.11
N PRO A 210 -6.54 30.04 -45.52
CA PRO A 210 -5.35 29.66 -46.27
C PRO A 210 -4.34 28.89 -45.42
N LEU A 211 -3.54 28.05 -46.08
CA LEU A 211 -2.34 27.44 -45.51
C LEU A 211 -1.13 28.34 -45.69
N THR A 212 -0.25 28.38 -44.69
CA THR A 212 1.02 29.09 -44.77
C THR A 212 2.17 28.19 -44.33
N ARG A 213 3.33 28.37 -44.97
CA ARG A 213 4.56 27.68 -44.61
C ARG A 213 5.28 28.50 -43.54
N SER A 214 5.09 28.11 -42.28
CA SER A 214 5.73 28.75 -41.12
C SER A 214 6.01 27.71 -40.03
N PRO A 215 6.89 26.72 -40.31
CA PRO A 215 7.22 25.67 -39.33
C PRO A 215 7.78 26.24 -38.02
N GLU A 216 8.43 27.40 -38.07
CA GLU A 216 8.97 28.11 -36.91
C GLU A 216 7.90 28.60 -35.91
N LEU A 217 6.65 28.73 -36.36
CA LEU A 217 5.52 29.12 -35.50
C LEU A 217 4.87 27.93 -34.80
N ILE A 218 5.29 26.71 -35.14
CA ILE A 218 4.63 25.49 -34.70
C ILE A 218 5.38 24.89 -33.51
N PRO A 219 4.71 24.73 -32.36
CA PRO A 219 5.34 24.13 -31.20
C PRO A 219 5.68 22.66 -31.44
N GLU A 220 6.73 22.19 -30.78
CA GLU A 220 7.14 20.78 -30.83
C GLU A 220 5.99 19.85 -30.42
N GLY A 221 5.73 18.82 -31.24
CA GLY A 221 4.64 17.85 -31.01
C GLY A 221 3.29 18.19 -31.63
N TYR A 222 3.17 19.28 -32.41
CA TYR A 222 1.98 19.61 -33.19
C TYR A 222 2.28 19.60 -34.68
N ASN A 223 1.30 19.23 -35.51
CA ASN A 223 1.46 19.24 -36.96
C ASN A 223 1.12 20.59 -37.58
N ALA A 224 0.33 21.41 -36.89
CA ALA A 224 -0.14 22.69 -37.37
C ALA A 224 -0.60 23.60 -36.23
N ILE A 225 -0.68 24.90 -36.49
CA ILE A 225 -1.22 25.92 -35.58
C ILE A 225 -2.17 26.86 -36.31
N GLY A 226 -3.31 27.19 -35.68
CA GLY A 226 -4.19 28.24 -36.18
C GLY A 226 -3.53 29.62 -35.99
N LEU A 227 -3.61 30.49 -36.99
CA LEU A 227 -2.93 31.77 -36.98
C LEU A 227 -3.87 32.91 -36.58
N PHE A 228 -3.52 33.61 -35.50
CA PHE A 228 -4.30 34.71 -34.91
C PHE A 228 -3.46 36.00 -34.84
N PRO A 229 -3.14 36.63 -35.99
CA PRO A 229 -2.22 37.78 -36.07
C PRO A 229 -2.67 39.03 -35.29
N TYR A 230 -3.96 39.07 -34.89
CA TYR A 230 -4.52 40.10 -34.02
C TYR A 230 -4.05 39.95 -32.56
N PHE A 231 -3.96 38.70 -32.07
CA PHE A 231 -3.57 38.39 -30.70
C PHE A 231 -2.08 38.04 -30.56
N ILE A 232 -1.48 37.46 -31.61
CA ILE A 232 -0.08 37.03 -31.64
C ILE A 232 0.65 37.79 -32.74
N GLU A 233 1.64 38.60 -32.37
CA GLU A 233 2.31 39.51 -33.29
C GLU A 233 3.21 38.77 -34.28
N GLU A 234 3.86 37.70 -33.84
CA GLU A 234 4.70 36.80 -34.61
C GLU A 234 3.91 36.18 -35.78
N HIS A 235 2.61 35.93 -35.59
CA HIS A 235 1.76 35.34 -36.63
C HIS A 235 1.52 36.29 -37.81
N ARG A 236 1.83 37.58 -37.66
CA ARG A 236 1.75 38.54 -38.77
C ARG A 236 2.79 38.25 -39.85
N GLN A 237 3.89 37.56 -39.52
CA GLN A 237 4.91 37.20 -40.50
C GLN A 237 4.40 36.24 -41.58
N ALA A 238 3.34 35.47 -41.27
CA ALA A 238 2.67 34.59 -42.22
C ALA A 238 1.73 35.36 -43.19
N PHE A 239 1.45 36.65 -42.93
CA PHE A 239 0.55 37.50 -43.73
C PHE A 239 1.18 38.88 -44.06
N PRO A 240 2.34 38.93 -44.73
CA PRO A 240 3.09 40.17 -44.94
C PRO A 240 2.40 41.20 -45.85
N LYS A 241 1.38 40.78 -46.62
CA LYS A 241 0.66 41.62 -47.59
C LYS A 241 -0.78 41.94 -47.20
N ASP A 242 -1.26 41.45 -46.07
CA ASP A 242 -2.67 41.58 -45.70
C ASP A 242 -2.83 42.58 -44.53
N PRO A 243 -3.36 43.79 -44.74
CA PRO A 243 -3.61 44.74 -43.64
C PRO A 243 -4.76 44.31 -42.72
N LEU A 244 -5.47 43.21 -43.03
CA LEU A 244 -6.64 42.75 -42.30
C LEU A 244 -6.37 42.29 -40.85
N TRP A 245 -5.10 42.14 -40.44
CA TRP A 245 -4.75 41.89 -39.02
C TRP A 245 -5.17 43.04 -38.09
N LYS A 246 -5.46 44.25 -38.62
CA LYS A 246 -6.00 45.39 -37.85
C LYS A 246 -7.54 45.44 -37.80
N THR A 247 -8.25 44.75 -38.67
CA THR A 247 -9.69 44.94 -38.81
C THR A 247 -10.44 44.06 -37.82
N TYR A 248 -10.97 44.70 -36.77
CA TYR A 248 -12.06 44.15 -35.97
C TYR A 248 -13.26 44.02 -36.91
N SER A 249 -13.59 42.80 -37.33
CA SER A 249 -14.90 42.56 -37.93
C SER A 249 -15.92 42.88 -36.85
N LEU A 250 -16.52 44.06 -36.91
CA LEU A 250 -17.72 44.46 -36.17
C LEU A 250 -18.94 43.66 -36.65
N TYR A 251 -18.79 42.35 -36.83
CA TYR A 251 -19.91 41.44 -36.76
C TYR A 251 -20.04 41.03 -35.30
N GLN A 252 -20.82 41.81 -34.56
CA GLN A 252 -21.76 41.19 -33.63
C GLN A 252 -22.65 40.30 -34.49
N SER A 253 -22.21 39.07 -34.78
CA SER A 253 -23.09 38.04 -35.30
C SER A 253 -24.04 37.71 -34.16
N SER A 254 -25.20 38.38 -34.21
CA SER A 254 -26.47 38.00 -33.62
C SER A 254 -26.45 36.58 -33.05
N ILE A 255 -26.52 36.47 -31.72
CA ILE A 255 -27.03 35.30 -30.98
C ILE A 255 -26.83 34.00 -31.75
N LEU A 256 -25.57 33.60 -31.92
CA LEU A 256 -25.28 32.26 -32.38
C LEU A 256 -25.79 31.31 -31.30
N ASP A 257 -26.69 30.39 -31.68
CA ASP A 257 -27.21 29.34 -30.80
C ASP A 257 -26.03 28.56 -30.21
N THR A 258 -25.69 28.94 -28.98
CA THR A 258 -24.42 28.57 -28.33
C THR A 258 -24.37 27.08 -28.04
N ASP A 259 -25.52 26.39 -28.04
CA ASP A 259 -25.62 24.96 -27.83
C ASP A 259 -25.42 24.17 -29.14
N SER A 260 -25.90 24.66 -30.28
CA SER A 260 -25.68 24.04 -31.60
C SER A 260 -24.21 24.09 -32.03
N ILE A 261 -23.57 25.27 -31.89
CA ILE A 261 -22.15 25.45 -32.24
C ILE A 261 -21.24 24.69 -31.27
N ARG A 262 -21.59 24.67 -29.98
CA ARG A 262 -20.89 23.85 -28.99
C ARG A 262 -21.02 22.36 -29.31
N GLY A 263 -22.16 21.91 -29.83
CA GLY A 263 -22.36 20.54 -30.32
C GLY A 263 -21.41 20.17 -31.46
N GLN A 264 -21.28 21.03 -32.47
CA GLN A 264 -20.36 20.83 -33.60
C GLN A 264 -18.88 20.87 -33.18
N TYR A 265 -18.51 21.81 -32.31
CA TYR A 265 -17.16 21.92 -31.76
C TYR A 265 -16.79 20.68 -30.93
N ASN A 266 -17.71 20.18 -30.09
CA ASN A 266 -17.50 18.94 -29.34
C ASN A 266 -17.34 17.72 -30.25
N HIS A 267 -18.02 17.69 -31.40
CA HIS A 267 -17.94 16.60 -32.38
C HIS A 267 -16.61 16.59 -33.15
N LEU A 268 -15.97 17.75 -33.28
CA LEU A 268 -14.62 17.91 -33.85
C LEU A 268 -13.53 17.53 -32.84
N ILE A 269 -13.75 17.82 -31.56
CA ILE A 269 -12.86 17.42 -30.45
C ILE A 269 -12.92 15.90 -30.22
N SER A 270 -14.11 15.29 -30.29
CA SER A 270 -14.33 13.88 -29.95
C SER A 270 -13.64 12.87 -30.87
N ASN A 271 -13.08 13.33 -32.00
CA ASN A 271 -12.40 12.50 -32.99
C ASN A 271 -10.90 12.79 -33.13
N THR A 272 -10.37 13.75 -32.38
CA THR A 272 -8.93 14.04 -32.33
C THR A 272 -8.24 13.01 -31.47
N ASN A 273 -7.34 12.22 -32.05
CA ASN A 273 -6.40 11.45 -31.25
C ASN A 273 -5.58 12.47 -30.44
N ILE A 274 -5.67 12.38 -29.13
CA ILE A 274 -4.73 13.08 -28.24
C ILE A 274 -3.34 12.63 -28.65
N PRO A 275 -2.39 13.54 -28.89
CA PRO A 275 -1.12 13.15 -29.48
C PRO A 275 -0.45 12.05 -28.64
N GLU A 276 0.34 11.17 -29.25
CA GLU A 276 0.94 9.98 -28.60
C GLU A 276 2.03 10.30 -27.55
N TRP A 277 2.21 11.57 -27.14
CA TRP A 277 3.34 12.12 -26.38
C TRP A 277 3.56 11.51 -25.00
N HIS A 278 2.68 10.64 -24.51
CA HIS A 278 2.93 9.83 -23.33
C HIS A 278 2.41 8.41 -23.53
N LYS A 279 2.90 7.68 -24.54
CA LYS A 279 2.97 6.24 -24.36
C LYS A 279 3.81 6.02 -23.09
N ASN A 280 3.25 5.29 -22.12
CA ASN A 280 3.97 4.74 -20.98
C ASN A 280 4.99 3.68 -21.46
N GLU A 281 5.75 3.99 -22.51
CA GLU A 281 6.64 3.11 -23.27
C GLU A 281 7.79 2.57 -22.42
N LYS A 282 8.07 3.21 -21.27
CA LYS A 282 9.14 2.79 -20.37
C LYS A 282 8.76 1.65 -19.42
N VAL A 283 7.48 1.29 -19.30
CA VAL A 283 7.07 0.17 -18.43
C VAL A 283 6.19 -0.78 -19.23
N GLN A 284 6.81 -1.81 -19.81
CA GLN A 284 6.10 -3.00 -20.26
C GLN A 284 5.55 -3.72 -19.03
N VAL A 285 4.37 -3.32 -18.58
CA VAL A 285 3.67 -4.01 -17.51
C VAL A 285 2.92 -5.18 -18.13
N GLU A 286 3.54 -6.36 -18.12
CA GLU A 286 2.80 -7.61 -18.24
C GLU A 286 2.01 -7.80 -16.94
N VAL A 287 0.70 -7.54 -16.97
CA VAL A 287 -0.21 -7.94 -15.91
C VAL A 287 -0.91 -9.20 -16.39
N ARG A 288 -0.48 -10.39 -15.95
CA ARG A 288 -1.31 -11.59 -16.09
C ARG A 288 -2.47 -11.48 -15.11
N MET A 289 -3.67 -11.21 -15.63
CA MET A 289 -4.89 -11.34 -14.86
C MET A 289 -5.48 -12.73 -15.11
N ASP A 290 -5.47 -13.57 -14.08
CA ASP A 290 -6.52 -14.58 -13.96
C ASP A 290 -7.79 -13.81 -13.55
N ASN A 291 -8.55 -13.36 -14.55
CA ASN A 291 -9.84 -12.72 -14.34
C ASN A 291 -10.77 -13.71 -13.65
N ILE A 292 -11.24 -13.36 -12.46
CA ILE A 292 -12.59 -13.76 -12.05
C ILE A 292 -13.47 -12.60 -12.52
N ASP A 293 -14.38 -12.90 -13.45
CA ASP A 293 -15.11 -11.92 -14.28
C ASP A 293 -15.90 -10.83 -13.53
N ASP A 294 -16.05 -10.93 -12.20
CA ASP A 294 -16.91 -10.05 -11.43
C ASP A 294 -16.25 -8.78 -10.87
N VAL A 295 -14.95 -8.76 -10.51
CA VAL A 295 -14.30 -7.61 -9.84
C VAL A 295 -13.14 -7.04 -10.66
N ASN A 296 -13.49 -6.17 -11.61
CA ASN A 296 -12.56 -5.59 -12.58
C ASN A 296 -12.31 -4.08 -12.43
N THR A 297 -13.03 -3.39 -11.53
CA THR A 297 -12.90 -1.94 -11.30
C THR A 297 -12.70 -1.59 -9.83
N PHE A 298 -12.17 -0.39 -9.57
CA PHE A 298 -11.92 0.08 -8.21
C PHE A 298 -13.18 0.24 -7.37
N ASP A 299 -14.28 0.68 -7.98
CA ASP A 299 -15.58 0.80 -7.33
C ASP A 299 -16.08 -0.54 -6.80
N LYS A 300 -15.88 -1.62 -7.56
CA LYS A 300 -16.24 -2.96 -7.11
C LYS A 300 -15.37 -3.43 -5.95
N VAL A 301 -14.06 -3.14 -5.97
CA VAL A 301 -13.17 -3.41 -4.83
C VAL A 301 -13.61 -2.64 -3.58
N LYS A 302 -14.00 -1.38 -3.73
CA LYS A 302 -14.56 -0.57 -2.62
C LYS A 302 -15.87 -1.12 -2.11
N ALA A 303 -16.81 -1.41 -2.99
CA ALA A 303 -18.12 -1.96 -2.64
C ALA A 303 -17.93 -3.27 -1.87
N LEU A 304 -16.97 -4.10 -2.28
CA LEU A 304 -16.60 -5.29 -1.56
C LEU A 304 -15.98 -4.97 -0.19
N SER A 305 -15.05 -4.01 -0.12
CA SER A 305 -14.41 -3.60 1.14
C SER A 305 -15.42 -3.10 2.18
N ASN A 306 -16.51 -2.46 1.73
CA ASN A 306 -17.57 -1.98 2.59
C ASN A 306 -18.31 -3.11 3.29
N ARG A 307 -18.28 -4.35 2.79
CA ARG A 307 -18.81 -5.53 3.52
C ARG A 307 -18.00 -5.81 4.78
N TYR A 308 -16.71 -5.47 4.79
CA TYR A 308 -15.76 -5.80 5.85
C TYR A 308 -15.50 -4.63 6.83
N TYR A 309 -16.26 -3.53 6.74
CA TYR A 309 -15.95 -2.28 7.44
C TYR A 309 -15.74 -2.44 8.96
N LYS A 310 -16.46 -3.36 9.62
CA LYS A 310 -16.34 -3.59 11.07
C LYS A 310 -14.97 -4.11 11.50
N LEU A 311 -14.11 -4.53 10.58
CA LEU A 311 -12.73 -4.92 10.89
C LEU A 311 -11.87 -3.71 11.31
N TRP A 312 -12.11 -2.52 10.74
CA TRP A 312 -11.32 -1.30 11.00
C TRP A 312 -12.12 -0.14 11.60
N VAL A 313 -13.45 -0.20 11.58
CA VAL A 313 -14.30 0.82 12.19
C VAL A 313 -14.43 0.62 13.70
N ASP A 314 -14.25 1.70 14.44
CA ASP A 314 -14.62 1.81 15.85
C ASP A 314 -16.07 2.29 15.92
N ASP A 315 -16.88 1.73 16.83
CA ASP A 315 -18.34 2.02 16.91
C ASP A 315 -18.60 3.52 17.18
N ALA A 316 -17.61 4.24 17.73
CA ALA A 316 -17.68 5.68 17.98
C ALA A 316 -17.35 6.57 16.77
N LYS A 317 -16.71 6.04 15.72
CA LYS A 317 -16.16 6.85 14.61
C LYS A 317 -16.68 6.32 13.27
N ASN A 318 -17.77 6.92 12.79
CA ASN A 318 -18.59 6.53 11.63
C ASN A 318 -17.88 6.58 10.24
N ASP A 319 -16.57 6.34 10.13
CA ASP A 319 -15.86 6.27 8.84
C ASP A 319 -15.66 4.81 8.36
N PRO A 320 -16.53 4.29 7.46
CA PRO A 320 -16.45 2.93 6.95
C PRO A 320 -15.31 2.70 5.96
N THR A 321 -14.60 3.74 5.52
CA THR A 321 -13.62 3.66 4.44
C THR A 321 -12.52 2.65 4.74
N CYS A 322 -12.23 1.72 3.83
CA CYS A 322 -11.13 0.78 4.00
C CYS A 322 -9.78 1.51 4.10
N PRO A 323 -8.86 1.13 5.03
CA PRO A 323 -7.50 1.64 5.06
C PRO A 323 -6.80 1.52 3.69
N ALA A 324 -6.15 2.60 3.25
CA ALA A 324 -5.50 2.66 1.95
C ALA A 324 -4.41 1.59 1.79
N ASP A 325 -3.66 1.28 2.85
CA ASP A 325 -2.64 0.22 2.86
C ASP A 325 -3.21 -1.17 2.55
N ILE A 326 -4.42 -1.49 3.05
CA ILE A 326 -5.10 -2.76 2.74
C ILE A 326 -5.46 -2.79 1.27
N ILE A 327 -6.06 -1.72 0.75
CA ILE A 327 -6.45 -1.63 -0.66
C ILE A 327 -5.23 -1.67 -1.60
N ARG A 328 -4.16 -0.93 -1.27
CA ARG A 328 -2.90 -0.96 -2.03
C ARG A 328 -2.30 -2.37 -2.04
N SER A 329 -2.31 -3.04 -0.89
CA SER A 329 -1.83 -4.42 -0.77
C SER A 329 -2.68 -5.39 -1.59
N VAL A 330 -4.01 -5.24 -1.60
CA VAL A 330 -4.93 -6.01 -2.46
C VAL A 330 -4.62 -5.78 -3.94
N LEU A 331 -4.32 -4.55 -4.36
CA LEU A 331 -3.99 -4.24 -5.75
C LEU A 331 -2.65 -4.87 -6.17
N PHE A 332 -1.71 -5.07 -5.26
CA PHE A 332 -0.46 -5.80 -5.53
C PHE A 332 -0.53 -7.30 -5.20
N SER A 333 -1.69 -7.81 -4.79
CA SER A 333 -1.94 -9.25 -4.68
C SER A 333 -2.38 -9.79 -6.04
N GLY A 334 -2.00 -11.03 -6.39
CA GLY A 334 -2.24 -11.67 -7.69
C GLY A 334 -3.71 -11.70 -8.16
N ALA A 335 -4.32 -12.89 -8.22
CA ALA A 335 -5.72 -13.02 -8.63
C ALA A 335 -6.68 -12.47 -7.56
N PHE A 336 -7.66 -11.68 -7.97
CA PHE A 336 -8.63 -11.09 -7.04
C PHE A 336 -9.67 -12.12 -6.61
N ARG A 337 -9.92 -12.23 -5.30
CA ARG A 337 -10.98 -13.08 -4.71
C ARG A 337 -11.71 -12.36 -3.59
N GLU A 338 -12.96 -12.74 -3.33
CA GLU A 338 -13.78 -12.05 -2.33
C GLU A 338 -13.14 -11.98 -0.93
N GLN A 339 -12.43 -13.06 -0.53
CA GLN A 339 -11.78 -13.18 0.79
C GLN A 339 -10.49 -12.36 0.91
N LEU A 340 -9.92 -11.87 -0.21
CA LEU A 340 -8.61 -11.22 -0.25
C LEU A 340 -8.56 -9.98 0.65
N ILE A 341 -9.64 -9.21 0.74
CA ILE A 341 -9.72 -8.04 1.62
C ILE A 341 -9.55 -8.44 3.08
N SER A 342 -10.19 -9.53 3.50
CA SER A 342 -10.06 -10.04 4.86
C SER A 342 -8.66 -10.60 5.13
N GLU A 343 -8.03 -11.23 4.14
CA GLU A 343 -6.66 -11.74 4.25
C GLU A 343 -5.63 -10.61 4.39
N GLU A 344 -5.71 -9.60 3.54
CA GLU A 344 -4.84 -8.42 3.61
C GLU A 344 -5.10 -7.61 4.88
N PHE A 345 -6.34 -7.58 5.39
CA PHE A 345 -6.61 -7.04 6.73
C PHE A 345 -5.86 -7.81 7.83
N LEU A 346 -5.89 -9.14 7.83
CA LEU A 346 -5.20 -9.95 8.85
C LEU A 346 -3.70 -9.67 8.84
N LYS A 347 -3.09 -9.64 7.64
CA LYS A 347 -1.66 -9.31 7.45
C LYS A 347 -1.35 -7.91 7.97
N HIS A 348 -2.13 -6.92 7.55
CA HIS A 348 -1.97 -5.54 7.97
C HIS A 348 -2.17 -5.37 9.50
N TYR A 349 -3.08 -6.11 10.11
CA TYR A 349 -3.29 -6.09 11.57
C TYR A 349 -2.08 -6.67 12.31
N ILE A 350 -1.50 -7.77 11.82
CA ILE A 350 -0.29 -8.38 12.38
C ILE A 350 0.89 -7.41 12.26
N ALA A 351 1.08 -6.80 11.07
CA ALA A 351 2.11 -5.80 10.83
C ALA A 351 1.99 -4.62 11.80
N PHE A 352 0.78 -4.03 11.89
CA PHE A 352 0.49 -2.97 12.85
C PHE A 352 0.80 -3.38 14.29
N SER A 353 0.45 -4.61 14.69
CA SER A 353 0.67 -5.10 16.04
C SER A 353 2.16 -5.24 16.36
N ALA A 354 2.95 -5.78 15.43
CA ALA A 354 4.41 -5.86 15.56
C ALA A 354 5.02 -4.45 15.71
N TYR A 355 4.70 -3.54 14.79
CA TYR A 355 5.19 -2.17 14.83
C TYR A 355 4.73 -1.41 16.07
N SER A 356 3.49 -1.60 16.51
CA SER A 356 2.99 -0.97 17.72
C SER A 356 3.69 -1.49 18.97
N LYS A 357 4.07 -2.78 19.03
CA LYS A 357 4.89 -3.31 20.13
C LYS A 357 6.27 -2.66 20.12
N ILE A 358 6.93 -2.64 18.96
CA ILE A 358 8.23 -1.98 18.81
C ILE A 358 8.17 -0.51 19.22
N LEU A 359 7.13 0.22 18.81
CA LEU A 359 6.96 1.63 19.18
C LEU A 359 6.76 1.81 20.70
N ARG A 360 6.04 0.91 21.35
CA ARG A 360 5.86 0.95 22.82
C ARG A 360 7.17 0.65 23.54
N THR A 361 7.89 -0.35 23.06
CA THR A 361 9.21 -0.76 23.55
C THR A 361 10.20 0.41 23.46
N THR A 362 10.30 1.02 22.27
CA THR A 362 11.19 2.17 22.03
C THR A 362 10.85 3.38 22.88
N LYS A 363 9.57 3.67 23.12
CA LYS A 363 9.16 4.79 23.98
C LYS A 363 9.33 4.51 25.47
N LYS A 364 9.07 3.29 25.92
CA LYS A 364 9.17 2.92 27.33
C LYS A 364 10.63 2.88 27.78
N TRP A 365 11.47 2.16 27.03
CA TRP A 365 12.84 1.87 27.44
C TRP A 365 13.82 3.03 27.17
N LYS A 366 13.41 4.04 26.40
CA LYS A 366 14.24 5.22 26.14
C LYS A 366 14.67 5.91 27.44
N ARG A 367 13.74 6.11 28.38
CA ARG A 367 14.03 6.76 29.67
C ARG A 367 15.10 6.00 30.47
N ASP A 368 15.16 4.69 30.26
CA ASP A 368 16.06 3.80 30.98
C ASP A 368 17.45 3.70 30.30
N ILE A 369 17.64 4.28 29.10
CA ILE A 369 18.85 4.16 28.25
C ILE A 369 19.42 5.54 27.86
N GLU A 370 18.91 6.63 28.45
CA GLU A 370 19.12 8.04 28.02
C GLU A 370 20.59 8.51 27.99
N ASP A 371 21.52 7.83 28.66
CA ASP A 371 22.93 8.22 28.74
C ASP A 371 23.78 7.84 27.50
N ARG A 372 23.24 7.08 26.53
CA ARG A 372 24.04 6.53 25.41
C ARG A 372 23.48 6.90 24.04
N LYS A 373 24.11 7.89 23.42
CA LYS A 373 23.69 8.42 22.10
C LYS A 373 24.17 7.59 20.92
N ILE A 374 25.19 6.73 21.08
CA ILE A 374 25.73 5.90 20.00
C ILE A 374 25.87 4.44 20.47
N ILE A 375 25.30 3.52 19.69
CA ILE A 375 25.40 2.06 19.91
C ILE A 375 26.07 1.44 18.67
N ASP A 376 27.20 0.77 18.90
CA ASP A 376 27.89 -0.01 17.87
C ASP A 376 27.39 -1.47 17.86
N LEU A 377 26.80 -1.88 16.73
CA LEU A 377 26.21 -3.21 16.54
C LEU A 377 27.22 -4.35 16.66
N LEU A 378 28.50 -4.11 16.36
CA LEU A 378 29.54 -5.14 16.47
C LEU A 378 29.95 -5.42 17.92
N SER A 379 29.72 -4.47 18.82
CA SER A 379 30.03 -4.58 20.25
C SER A 379 28.93 -5.28 21.07
N ILE A 380 27.88 -5.76 20.42
CA ILE A 380 26.75 -6.46 21.04
C ILE A 380 26.91 -7.97 20.87
N ASN A 381 26.67 -8.73 21.94
CA ASN A 381 26.63 -10.18 21.89
C ASN A 381 25.24 -10.66 21.47
N TRP A 382 24.98 -10.67 20.16
CA TRP A 382 23.67 -10.99 19.61
C TRP A 382 23.24 -12.43 19.89
N LYS A 383 22.00 -12.57 20.35
CA LYS A 383 21.36 -13.89 20.53
C LYS A 383 20.94 -14.46 19.16
N PRO A 384 20.85 -15.79 19.02
CA PRO A 384 20.52 -16.43 17.73
C PRO A 384 19.22 -15.93 17.09
N TRP A 385 18.18 -15.69 17.89
CA TRP A 385 16.89 -15.18 17.39
C TRP A 385 16.95 -13.71 16.94
N ASP A 386 17.90 -12.92 17.44
CA ASP A 386 18.14 -11.56 16.95
C ASP A 386 18.92 -11.60 15.65
N ILE A 387 19.95 -12.45 15.58
CA ILE A 387 20.75 -12.68 14.36
C ILE A 387 19.84 -13.11 13.22
N PHE A 388 18.88 -14.01 13.47
CA PHE A 388 17.92 -14.43 12.47
C PHE A 388 17.08 -13.26 11.93
N ILE A 389 16.49 -12.44 12.81
CA ILE A 389 15.69 -11.29 12.36
C ILE A 389 16.53 -10.23 11.65
N ALA A 390 17.74 -9.96 12.15
CA ALA A 390 18.68 -9.06 11.51
C ALA A 390 19.08 -9.54 10.10
N GLY A 391 19.38 -10.83 9.95
CA GLY A 391 19.70 -11.43 8.66
C GLY A 391 18.53 -11.37 7.67
N ARG A 392 17.31 -11.74 8.11
CA ARG A 392 16.11 -11.63 7.28
C ARG A 392 15.82 -10.19 6.84
N TYR A 393 16.11 -9.21 7.70
CA TYR A 393 16.00 -7.81 7.36
C TYR A 393 17.08 -7.36 6.35
N GLN A 394 18.34 -7.78 6.52
CA GLN A 394 19.41 -7.50 5.57
C GLN A 394 19.11 -8.10 4.20
N GLU A 395 18.66 -9.36 4.13
CA GLU A 395 18.20 -9.99 2.88
C GLU A 395 17.11 -9.17 2.18
N LEU A 396 16.17 -8.63 2.94
CA LEU A 396 15.11 -7.77 2.40
C LEU A 396 15.64 -6.41 1.91
N CYS A 397 16.60 -5.83 2.63
CA CYS A 397 17.25 -4.58 2.23
C CYS A 397 18.00 -4.75 0.90
N GLU A 398 18.75 -5.85 0.75
CA GLU A 398 19.52 -6.16 -0.45
C GLU A 398 18.62 -6.38 -1.67
N LYS A 399 17.46 -7.01 -1.46
CA LYS A 399 16.47 -7.25 -2.52
C LYS A 399 15.60 -6.04 -2.83
N TYR A 400 15.52 -5.08 -1.91
CA TYR A 400 14.81 -3.84 -2.15
C TYR A 400 15.57 -3.02 -3.19
N ASN A 401 15.07 -3.04 -4.42
CA ASN A 401 15.57 -2.20 -5.48
C ASN A 401 14.40 -1.64 -6.28
N ARG A 402 14.19 -0.32 -6.19
CA ARG A 402 13.10 0.37 -6.91
C ARG A 402 13.18 0.15 -8.42
N THR A 403 14.36 -0.04 -9.00
CA THR A 403 14.49 -0.28 -10.45
C THR A 403 13.96 -1.65 -10.90
N ASN A 404 14.00 -2.66 -10.01
CA ASN A 404 13.48 -4.00 -10.28
C ASN A 404 11.93 -4.04 -10.25
N PHE A 405 11.28 -3.06 -9.60
CA PHE A 405 9.82 -3.00 -9.48
C PHE A 405 9.09 -2.50 -10.74
N ARG A 406 9.78 -2.47 -11.89
CA ARG A 406 9.15 -2.25 -13.20
C ARG A 406 8.30 -3.44 -13.64
N ILE A 407 8.56 -4.62 -13.09
CA ILE A 407 7.87 -5.87 -13.37
C ILE A 407 6.94 -6.22 -12.20
N TYR A 408 5.68 -6.57 -12.49
CA TYR A 408 4.68 -6.84 -11.45
C TYR A 408 5.03 -8.09 -10.63
N GLU A 409 5.55 -9.13 -11.27
CA GLU A 409 5.97 -10.38 -10.66
C GLU A 409 7.06 -10.16 -9.60
N ASP A 410 7.99 -9.23 -9.84
CA ASP A 410 9.04 -8.87 -8.88
C ASP A 410 8.45 -8.15 -7.65
N VAL A 411 7.44 -7.29 -7.85
CA VAL A 411 6.69 -6.68 -6.75
C VAL A 411 5.93 -7.73 -5.95
N LEU A 412 5.31 -8.70 -6.60
CA LEU A 412 4.59 -9.79 -5.94
C LEU A 412 5.54 -10.71 -5.14
N LYS A 413 6.72 -11.02 -5.70
CA LYS A 413 7.76 -11.77 -5.01
C LYS A 413 8.25 -11.01 -3.77
N TYR A 414 8.56 -9.72 -3.93
CA TYR A 414 8.98 -8.87 -2.82
C TYR A 414 7.91 -8.75 -1.74
N LYS A 415 6.63 -8.61 -2.11
CA LYS A 415 5.49 -8.63 -1.18
C LYS A 415 5.48 -9.90 -0.33
N THR A 416 5.64 -11.06 -0.97
CA THR A 416 5.64 -12.37 -0.29
C THR A 416 6.78 -12.47 0.72
N GLU A 417 7.97 -12.00 0.36
CA GLU A 417 9.13 -11.99 1.25
C GLU A 417 8.97 -11.02 2.43
N LEU A 418 8.42 -9.82 2.17
CA LEU A 418 8.12 -8.84 3.22
C LEU A 418 7.07 -9.38 4.19
N GLU A 419 6.00 -10.00 3.70
CA GLU A 419 4.96 -10.61 4.53
C GLU A 419 5.51 -11.73 5.42
N ALA A 420 6.42 -12.56 4.89
CA ALA A 420 7.11 -13.58 5.66
C ALA A 420 7.97 -12.96 6.77
N PHE A 421 8.75 -11.93 6.45
CA PHE A 421 9.55 -11.21 7.45
C PHE A 421 8.69 -10.55 8.52
N ILE A 422 7.58 -9.89 8.17
CA ILE A 422 6.68 -9.28 9.14
C ILE A 422 6.13 -10.34 10.11
N TYR A 423 5.84 -11.55 9.59
CA TYR A 423 5.44 -12.67 10.43
C TYR A 423 6.54 -13.07 11.41
N ASP A 424 7.76 -13.27 10.92
CA ASP A 424 8.93 -13.62 11.73
C ASP A 424 9.23 -12.54 12.79
N LEU A 425 9.18 -11.27 12.39
CA LEU A 425 9.32 -10.10 13.27
C LEU A 425 8.24 -10.10 14.35
N ASN A 426 6.99 -10.39 14.00
CA ASN A 426 5.92 -10.48 15.00
C ASN A 426 6.20 -11.60 16.02
N ILE A 427 6.67 -12.77 15.59
CA ILE A 427 7.09 -13.83 16.51
C ILE A 427 8.25 -13.37 17.39
N HIS A 428 9.26 -12.70 16.82
CA HIS A 428 10.37 -12.13 17.59
C HIS A 428 9.91 -11.14 18.65
N THR A 429 8.91 -10.29 18.39
CA THR A 429 8.35 -9.40 19.43
C THR A 429 7.75 -10.17 20.61
N HIS A 430 7.21 -11.38 20.39
CA HIS A 430 6.77 -12.25 21.49
C HIS A 430 7.96 -12.89 22.20
N THR A 431 8.99 -13.33 21.47
CA THR A 431 10.24 -13.82 22.03
C THR A 431 10.83 -12.79 23.00
N MET A 432 10.88 -11.51 22.61
CA MET A 432 11.41 -10.44 23.47
C MET A 432 10.56 -10.21 24.72
N ALA A 433 9.24 -10.26 24.58
CA ALA A 433 8.34 -10.14 25.72
C ALA A 433 8.51 -11.33 26.70
N SER A 434 8.80 -12.52 26.19
CA SER A 434 9.07 -13.71 26.99
C SER A 434 10.44 -13.65 27.67
N GLU A 435 11.47 -13.18 26.95
CA GLU A 435 12.81 -12.96 27.51
C GLU A 435 12.76 -11.96 28.68
N MET A 436 12.07 -10.83 28.51
CA MET A 436 11.88 -9.84 29.57
C MET A 436 11.12 -10.39 30.79
N LYS A 437 10.16 -11.31 30.59
CA LYS A 437 9.42 -11.94 31.70
C LYS A 437 10.25 -12.98 32.44
N MET A 438 11.18 -13.64 31.75
CA MET A 438 12.03 -14.67 32.35
C MET A 438 12.91 -14.08 33.43
N ASP A 439 13.47 -12.89 33.20
CA ASP A 439 14.34 -12.20 34.15
C ASP A 439 14.26 -10.69 33.94
N THR A 440 13.28 -10.06 34.58
CA THR A 440 13.00 -8.63 34.37
C THR A 440 14.15 -7.74 34.82
N ASP A 441 14.78 -8.03 35.96
CA ASP A 441 15.82 -7.16 36.52
C ASP A 441 17.09 -7.22 35.67
N GLN A 442 17.53 -8.41 35.28
CA GLN A 442 18.71 -8.57 34.42
C GLN A 442 18.50 -8.09 32.99
N PHE A 443 17.25 -8.01 32.52
CA PHE A 443 16.95 -7.52 31.17
C PHE A 443 17.30 -6.03 31.00
N PHE A 444 17.13 -5.24 32.06
CA PHE A 444 17.43 -3.80 32.05
C PHE A 444 18.83 -3.47 32.60
N ALA A 445 19.43 -4.34 33.40
CA ALA A 445 20.78 -4.15 33.92
C ALA A 445 21.87 -4.39 32.88
N VAL A 446 22.99 -3.68 33.01
CA VAL A 446 24.22 -3.99 32.26
C VAL A 446 24.96 -5.07 33.04
N LYS A 447 25.11 -6.26 32.42
CA LYS A 447 25.84 -7.38 33.02
C LYS A 447 27.34 -7.12 33.01
N GLU A 448 28.06 -7.73 33.95
CA GLU A 448 29.51 -7.69 33.98
C GLU A 448 30.10 -8.22 32.66
N GLY A 449 31.07 -7.50 32.09
CA GLY A 449 31.66 -7.81 30.79
C GLY A 449 30.79 -7.44 29.57
N CYS A 450 29.55 -7.00 29.76
CA CYS A 450 28.70 -6.51 28.67
C CYS A 450 28.79 -4.99 28.55
N LYS A 451 28.84 -4.48 27.32
CA LYS A 451 28.81 -3.04 27.08
C LYS A 451 27.42 -2.48 27.35
N TYR A 452 26.35 -3.13 26.89
CA TYR A 452 24.98 -2.63 26.99
C TYR A 452 24.08 -3.61 27.75
N SER A 453 22.94 -3.12 28.24
CA SER A 453 21.88 -3.97 28.77
C SER A 453 21.12 -4.64 27.65
N ARG A 454 20.44 -5.75 27.96
CA ARG A 454 19.68 -6.50 26.96
C ARG A 454 18.57 -5.65 26.32
N ALA A 455 17.91 -4.80 27.10
CA ALA A 455 16.92 -3.84 26.60
C ALA A 455 17.50 -2.87 25.56
N ALA A 456 18.74 -2.41 25.77
CA ALA A 456 19.42 -1.49 24.84
C ALA A 456 19.82 -2.17 23.53
N GLU A 457 20.25 -3.42 23.58
CA GLU A 457 20.55 -4.22 22.38
C GLU A 457 19.30 -4.38 21.48
N ILE A 458 18.18 -4.78 22.09
CA ILE A 458 16.91 -4.94 21.37
C ILE A 458 16.38 -3.60 20.85
N LEU A 459 16.55 -2.54 21.62
CA LEU A 459 16.21 -1.20 21.18
C LEU A 459 17.02 -0.80 19.93
N ALA A 460 18.32 -1.11 19.90
CA ALA A 460 19.18 -0.84 18.74
C ALA A 460 18.73 -1.62 17.50
N LEU A 461 18.43 -2.92 17.64
CA LEU A 461 17.88 -3.74 16.55
C LEU A 461 16.60 -3.11 16.00
N TYR A 462 15.63 -2.86 16.87
CA TYR A 462 14.33 -2.33 16.47
C TYR A 462 14.39 -0.92 15.88
N GLN A 463 15.24 -0.04 16.42
CA GLN A 463 15.43 1.28 15.80
C GLN A 463 16.11 1.17 14.44
N HIS A 464 17.06 0.25 14.28
CA HIS A 464 17.68 0.01 12.98
C HIS A 464 16.67 -0.51 11.94
N LEU A 465 15.80 -1.47 12.30
CA LEU A 465 14.73 -1.97 11.43
C LEU A 465 13.77 -0.84 11.00
N LEU A 466 13.47 0.08 11.90
CA LEU A 466 12.53 1.17 11.65
C LEU A 466 13.16 2.38 10.93
N ARG A 467 14.50 2.43 10.81
CA ARG A 467 15.23 3.51 10.13
C ARG A 467 15.20 3.45 8.62
N ASN A 468 14.86 2.30 8.05
CA ASN A 468 14.70 2.13 6.61
C ASN A 468 13.22 1.91 6.25
N PRO A 469 12.37 2.95 6.43
CA PRO A 469 10.93 2.84 6.24
C PRO A 469 10.52 2.44 4.82
N GLU A 470 11.39 2.69 3.84
CA GLU A 470 11.13 2.51 2.41
C GLU A 470 10.74 1.08 2.04
N ILE A 471 11.35 0.09 2.71
CA ILE A 471 11.10 -1.35 2.55
C ILE A 471 9.62 -1.68 2.81
N ILE A 472 9.03 -1.05 3.81
CA ILE A 472 7.64 -1.27 4.24
C ILE A 472 6.69 -0.33 3.52
N ASN A 473 7.18 0.88 3.19
CA ASN A 473 6.44 1.94 2.52
C ASN A 473 5.78 1.48 1.21
N VAL A 474 6.40 0.52 0.51
CA VAL A 474 5.90 -0.05 -0.76
C VAL A 474 4.43 -0.50 -0.67
N PHE A 475 4.04 -1.16 0.42
CA PHE A 475 2.68 -1.72 0.59
C PHE A 475 1.89 -1.05 1.72
N HIS A 476 2.59 -0.44 2.68
CA HIS A 476 1.97 0.16 3.86
C HIS A 476 2.36 1.62 4.09
N PRO A 477 2.17 2.53 3.10
CA PRO A 477 2.62 3.91 3.22
C PRO A 477 1.97 4.68 4.36
N VAL A 478 0.69 4.43 4.67
CA VAL A 478 -0.02 5.08 5.77
C VAL A 478 0.60 4.69 7.11
N MET A 479 0.83 3.41 7.32
CA MET A 479 1.44 2.89 8.54
C MET A 479 2.90 3.32 8.67
N THR A 480 3.67 3.29 7.59
CA THR A 480 5.08 3.72 7.58
C THR A 480 5.23 5.18 7.98
N ASN A 481 4.43 6.05 7.38
CA ASN A 481 4.41 7.48 7.71
C ASN A 481 4.11 7.73 9.20
N TYR A 482 3.10 7.03 9.73
CA TYR A 482 2.84 7.06 11.17
C TYR A 482 4.06 6.65 11.99
N MET A 483 4.70 5.55 11.64
CA MET A 483 5.86 5.04 12.37
C MET A 483 6.99 6.06 12.36
N VAL A 484 7.38 6.59 11.20
CA VAL A 484 8.45 7.59 11.06
C VAL A 484 8.20 8.81 11.95
N LYS A 485 6.98 9.39 11.91
CA LYS A 485 6.60 10.53 12.76
C LYS A 485 6.67 10.24 14.26
N GLN A 486 6.51 8.98 14.65
CA GLN A 486 6.55 8.59 16.06
C GLN A 486 7.96 8.20 16.54
N ILE A 487 8.88 7.91 15.61
CA ILE A 487 10.27 7.54 15.87
C ILE A 487 11.19 8.78 15.84
N SER A 488 10.87 9.80 15.02
CA SER A 488 11.69 10.99 14.78
C SER A 488 12.07 11.82 16.01
N THR A 489 11.57 11.45 17.20
CA THR A 489 11.96 12.02 18.50
C THR A 489 13.06 11.25 19.24
N ASN A 490 13.57 10.14 18.69
CA ASN A 490 14.45 9.19 19.41
C ASN A 490 15.82 9.01 18.70
N ASN A 491 16.81 9.82 19.11
CA ASN A 491 18.15 9.88 18.52
C ASN A 491 19.15 8.89 19.16
N ILE A 492 18.95 7.58 19.08
CA ILE A 492 20.07 6.64 19.32
C ILE A 492 20.73 6.35 17.98
N GLN A 493 21.94 6.85 17.77
CA GLN A 493 22.70 6.56 16.56
C GLN A 493 23.22 5.12 16.61
N VAL A 494 22.74 4.29 15.70
CA VAL A 494 23.22 2.92 15.51
C VAL A 494 24.30 2.93 14.44
N THR A 495 25.48 2.37 14.72
CA THR A 495 26.62 2.25 13.80
C THR A 495 27.03 0.80 13.62
N GLY A 496 27.74 0.49 12.52
CA GLY A 496 28.18 -0.87 12.19
C GLY A 496 27.12 -1.68 11.44
N GLN A 497 27.46 -2.94 11.15
CA GLN A 497 26.55 -3.93 10.54
C GLN A 497 26.27 -5.05 11.54
N PHE A 498 25.13 -5.72 11.38
CA PHE A 498 24.83 -6.90 12.21
C PHE A 498 25.79 -8.04 11.86
N PRO A 499 26.38 -8.72 12.85
CA PRO A 499 27.14 -9.93 12.62
C PRO A 499 26.16 -11.06 12.28
N VAL A 500 26.10 -11.43 11.00
CA VAL A 500 25.31 -12.57 10.54
C VAL A 500 26.23 -13.78 10.36
N ASN A 501 25.85 -14.90 10.98
CA ASN A 501 26.54 -16.18 10.81
C ASN A 501 25.52 -17.31 10.66
N GLU A 502 25.86 -18.31 9.85
CA GLU A 502 24.94 -19.40 9.46
C GLU A 502 24.40 -20.19 10.66
N LYS A 503 25.25 -20.45 11.67
CA LYS A 503 24.86 -21.17 12.89
C LYS A 503 23.78 -20.41 13.67
N GLY A 504 23.97 -19.10 13.84
CA GLY A 504 23.02 -18.20 14.49
C GLY A 504 21.70 -18.10 13.72
N LEU A 505 21.76 -17.99 12.40
CA LEU A 505 20.57 -17.98 11.52
C LEU A 505 19.75 -19.27 11.66
N SER A 506 20.40 -20.43 11.54
CA SER A 506 19.74 -21.73 11.62
C SER A 506 19.10 -21.95 12.99
N LEU A 507 19.86 -21.73 14.06
CA LEU A 507 19.34 -21.89 15.43
C LEU A 507 18.22 -20.89 15.75
N GLY A 508 18.39 -19.62 15.35
CA GLY A 508 17.37 -18.58 15.53
C GLY A 508 16.06 -18.91 14.83
N LYS A 509 16.12 -19.41 13.58
CA LYS A 509 14.96 -19.89 12.84
C LYS A 509 14.22 -20.99 13.61
N SER A 510 14.94 -22.02 14.06
CA SER A 510 14.34 -23.15 14.80
C SER A 510 13.67 -22.69 16.09
N ILE A 511 14.28 -21.77 16.84
CA ILE A 511 13.69 -21.20 18.07
C ILE A 511 12.38 -20.46 17.76
N LEU A 512 12.36 -19.63 16.72
CA LEU A 512 11.15 -18.91 16.31
C LEU A 512 10.05 -19.88 15.86
N GLU A 513 10.39 -20.94 15.13
CA GLU A 513 9.43 -21.98 14.74
C GLU A 513 8.83 -22.71 15.95
N MET A 514 9.63 -22.98 16.99
CA MET A 514 9.17 -23.58 18.24
C MET A 514 8.23 -22.64 19.01
N ILE A 515 8.55 -21.34 19.07
CA ILE A 515 7.69 -20.33 19.69
C ILE A 515 6.38 -20.21 18.90
N GLN A 516 6.45 -20.18 17.58
CA GLN A 516 5.27 -20.16 16.72
C GLN A 516 4.38 -21.39 16.95
N LEU A 517 4.98 -22.58 17.10
CA LEU A 517 4.24 -23.80 17.41
C LEU A 517 3.56 -23.72 18.79
N THR A 518 4.27 -23.19 19.78
CA THR A 518 3.74 -22.98 21.14
C THR A 518 2.54 -22.02 21.12
N LEU A 519 2.66 -20.90 20.39
CA LEU A 519 1.56 -19.95 20.21
C LEU A 519 0.38 -20.55 19.43
N LYS A 520 0.64 -21.45 18.48
CA LYS A 520 -0.41 -22.20 17.80
C LYS A 520 -1.13 -23.16 18.76
N CYS A 521 -0.41 -23.83 19.65
CA CYS A 521 -1.01 -24.67 20.69
C CYS A 521 -1.84 -23.83 21.66
N ASP A 522 -1.34 -22.67 22.08
CA ASP A 522 -2.06 -21.68 22.89
C ASP A 522 -3.42 -21.34 22.25
N ASN A 523 -3.45 -21.10 20.93
CA ASN A 523 -4.69 -20.80 20.22
C ASN A 523 -5.75 -21.91 20.29
N MET A 524 -5.35 -23.19 20.43
CA MET A 524 -6.28 -24.32 20.46
C MET A 524 -7.16 -24.32 21.72
N MET A 525 -6.72 -23.66 22.78
CA MET A 525 -7.46 -23.49 24.04
C MET A 525 -8.64 -22.52 23.91
N TYR A 526 -8.70 -21.73 22.84
CA TYR A 526 -9.68 -20.66 22.68
C TYR A 526 -10.74 -21.02 21.65
N GLU A 527 -11.99 -20.66 21.93
CA GLU A 527 -13.06 -20.55 20.96
C GLU A 527 -12.97 -19.15 20.34
N ASN A 528 -12.48 -19.12 19.11
CA ASN A 528 -12.25 -17.90 18.35
C ASN A 528 -13.33 -17.76 17.29
N ARG A 529 -14.07 -16.64 17.30
CA ARG A 529 -15.09 -16.32 16.29
C ARG A 529 -14.64 -15.10 15.51
N PHE A 530 -14.14 -15.35 14.31
CA PHE A 530 -13.81 -14.31 13.35
C PHE A 530 -15.06 -13.98 12.54
N SER A 531 -15.43 -12.71 12.51
CA SER A 531 -16.56 -12.22 11.74
C SER A 531 -16.22 -10.86 11.15
N THR A 532 -16.64 -10.67 9.92
CA THR A 532 -16.49 -9.44 9.15
C THR A 532 -17.65 -8.49 9.43
N ASP A 533 -18.78 -9.04 9.84
CA ASP A 533 -20.06 -8.34 10.01
C ASP A 533 -20.48 -8.21 11.48
N LYS A 534 -19.73 -8.82 12.40
CA LYS A 534 -19.95 -8.76 13.86
C LYS A 534 -18.64 -8.54 14.59
N SER A 535 -18.73 -8.13 15.85
CA SER A 535 -17.56 -8.02 16.73
C SER A 535 -16.79 -9.34 16.78
N ASN A 536 -15.49 -9.31 16.52
CA ASN A 536 -14.61 -10.44 16.76
C ASN A 536 -14.58 -10.80 18.25
N ARG A 537 -14.68 -12.08 18.58
CA ARG A 537 -14.71 -12.59 19.96
C ARG A 537 -13.75 -13.75 20.13
N SER A 538 -13.09 -13.79 21.27
CA SER A 538 -12.23 -14.89 21.70
C SER A 538 -12.56 -15.21 23.16
N LYS A 539 -12.87 -16.47 23.46
CA LYS A 539 -13.17 -16.96 24.80
C LYS A 539 -12.37 -18.24 25.06
N ILE A 540 -11.91 -18.46 26.28
CA ILE A 540 -11.25 -19.72 26.65
C ILE A 540 -12.29 -20.85 26.65
N LYS A 541 -12.00 -21.99 26.00
CA LYS A 541 -12.89 -23.17 25.92
C LYS A 541 -13.08 -23.84 27.28
N SER A 542 -12.01 -23.95 28.06
CA SER A 542 -11.97 -24.57 29.39
C SER A 542 -10.88 -23.91 30.25
N ASP A 543 -10.63 -24.39 31.48
CA ASP A 543 -9.58 -23.81 32.33
C ASP A 543 -8.22 -24.00 31.63
N THR A 544 -7.32 -23.02 31.74
CA THR A 544 -5.97 -23.15 31.17
C THR A 544 -5.20 -24.31 31.82
N ARG A 545 -5.55 -24.67 33.05
CA ARG A 545 -5.04 -25.84 33.78
C ARG A 545 -5.43 -27.18 33.15
N ASP A 546 -6.46 -27.19 32.30
CA ASP A 546 -6.86 -28.39 31.56
C ASP A 546 -5.93 -28.66 30.37
N PHE A 547 -4.99 -27.78 30.05
CA PHE A 547 -4.04 -27.96 28.95
C PHE A 547 -2.61 -28.06 29.46
N LYS A 548 -1.86 -29.01 28.92
CA LYS A 548 -0.42 -29.17 29.20
C LYS A 548 0.32 -29.42 27.90
N LEU A 549 1.36 -28.64 27.65
CA LEU A 549 2.29 -28.86 26.55
C LEU A 549 3.48 -29.68 27.06
N VAL A 550 3.75 -30.81 26.42
CA VAL A 550 4.92 -31.64 26.72
C VAL A 550 5.86 -31.56 25.53
N ILE A 551 7.11 -31.17 25.78
CA ILE A 551 8.17 -31.09 24.80
C ILE A 551 9.22 -32.12 25.19
N THR A 552 9.32 -33.17 24.39
CA THR A 552 10.34 -34.21 24.56
C THR A 552 11.53 -33.86 23.69
N CYS A 553 12.72 -33.69 24.29
CA CYS A 553 13.94 -33.34 23.56
C CYS A 553 15.18 -33.91 24.27
N ASN A 554 16.14 -34.43 23.49
CA ASN A 554 17.38 -35.04 23.98
C ASN A 554 18.46 -34.00 24.34
N ASN A 555 18.19 -33.13 25.33
CA ASN A 555 19.11 -32.08 25.81
C ASN A 555 19.58 -31.04 24.77
N SER A 556 18.93 -30.99 23.60
CA SER A 556 19.24 -30.04 22.52
C SER A 556 18.87 -28.58 22.83
N MET A 557 17.98 -28.35 23.82
CA MET A 557 17.53 -27.01 24.21
C MET A 557 18.18 -26.54 25.52
N THR A 558 18.82 -25.38 25.47
CA THR A 558 19.36 -24.73 26.67
C THR A 558 18.26 -24.25 27.62
N HIS A 559 18.58 -24.05 28.90
CA HIS A 559 17.63 -23.52 29.88
C HIS A 559 17.03 -22.16 29.45
N GLU A 560 17.83 -21.31 28.80
CA GLU A 560 17.38 -20.04 28.23
C GLU A 560 16.30 -20.27 27.15
N MET A 561 16.52 -21.18 26.22
CA MET A 561 15.53 -21.51 25.17
C MET A 561 14.24 -22.08 25.77
N GLN A 562 14.37 -22.98 26.75
CA GLN A 562 13.21 -23.53 27.45
C GLN A 562 12.43 -22.42 28.18
N GLY A 563 13.13 -21.49 28.82
CA GLY A 563 12.55 -20.31 29.46
C GLY A 563 11.73 -19.47 28.48
N LEU A 564 12.32 -19.12 27.34
CA LEU A 564 11.61 -18.37 26.28
C LEU A 564 10.29 -19.05 25.89
N ILE A 565 10.32 -20.36 25.65
CA ILE A 565 9.14 -21.13 25.25
C ILE A 565 8.09 -21.13 26.36
N ARG A 566 8.48 -21.34 27.64
CA ARG A 566 7.60 -21.30 28.81
C ARG A 566 6.85 -19.97 28.93
N TYR A 567 7.55 -18.85 28.80
CA TYR A 567 6.95 -17.52 29.03
C TYR A 567 6.11 -16.99 27.86
N CYS A 568 6.10 -17.68 26.70
CA CYS A 568 5.29 -17.31 25.53
C CYS A 568 3.78 -17.59 25.72
N THR A 569 3.42 -18.52 26.59
CA THR A 569 2.04 -18.98 26.80
C THR A 569 1.71 -19.10 28.29
N PRO A 570 0.45 -18.91 28.69
CA PRO A 570 -0.02 -19.24 30.04
C PRO A 570 -0.17 -20.75 30.29
N MET A 571 -0.02 -21.61 29.28
CA MET A 571 -0.09 -23.07 29.46
C MET A 571 1.06 -23.60 30.31
N SER A 572 0.78 -24.66 31.07
CA SER A 572 1.85 -25.43 31.70
C SER A 572 2.66 -26.14 30.62
N ILE A 573 3.98 -25.94 30.61
CA ILE A 573 4.91 -26.62 29.71
C ILE A 573 5.86 -27.49 30.54
N ALA A 574 6.07 -28.72 30.09
CA ALA A 574 7.03 -29.63 30.68
C ALA A 574 8.04 -30.11 29.63
N PHE A 575 9.32 -30.11 29.99
CA PHE A 575 10.44 -30.54 29.15
C PHE A 575 10.96 -31.86 29.70
N THR A 576 11.10 -32.87 28.84
CA THR A 576 11.52 -34.22 29.24
C THR A 576 12.44 -34.84 28.18
N SER A 577 13.32 -35.75 28.60
CA SER A 577 14.13 -36.58 27.70
C SER A 577 13.33 -37.76 27.15
N VAL A 578 12.43 -38.34 27.96
CA VAL A 578 11.64 -39.51 27.58
C VAL A 578 10.14 -39.22 27.77
N LEU A 579 9.30 -39.69 26.84
CA LEU A 579 7.84 -39.55 26.93
C LEU A 579 7.26 -40.31 28.14
N GLU A 580 7.87 -41.42 28.51
CA GLU A 580 7.46 -42.31 29.61
C GLU A 580 7.76 -41.73 31.00
N GLU A 581 8.78 -40.87 31.12
CA GLU A 581 9.17 -40.20 32.37
C GLU A 581 8.14 -39.15 32.83
N HIS A 582 7.20 -38.76 31.96
CA HIS A 582 6.18 -37.80 32.31
C HIS A 582 4.83 -38.43 32.63
N HIS A 583 4.43 -38.24 33.89
CA HIS A 583 3.07 -38.53 34.34
C HIS A 583 2.09 -37.65 33.55
N VAL A 584 1.49 -38.23 32.50
CA VAL A 584 0.31 -37.66 31.86
C VAL A 584 -0.78 -37.64 32.93
N PRO A 585 -1.45 -36.51 33.19
CA PRO A 585 -2.52 -36.48 34.18
C PRO A 585 -3.58 -37.52 33.81
N SER A 586 -4.06 -38.30 34.77
CA SER A 586 -5.15 -39.26 34.52
C SER A 586 -6.32 -38.54 33.85
N PHE A 587 -6.93 -39.18 32.85
CA PHE A 587 -7.98 -38.60 32.01
C PHE A 587 -7.52 -37.42 31.15
N SER A 588 -6.39 -37.55 30.43
CA SER A 588 -5.94 -36.57 29.43
C SER A 588 -5.82 -37.23 28.06
N GLU A 589 -6.18 -36.51 27.00
CA GLU A 589 -6.00 -36.94 25.61
C GLU A 589 -5.00 -36.03 24.89
N CYS A 590 -4.17 -36.61 24.01
CA CYS A 590 -3.27 -35.84 23.16
C CYS A 590 -4.06 -35.30 21.96
N ILE A 591 -4.33 -34.00 21.94
CA ILE A 591 -5.11 -33.35 20.88
C ILE A 591 -4.26 -32.78 19.75
N TYR A 592 -2.94 -32.71 19.93
CA TYR A 592 -2.01 -32.25 18.92
C TYR A 592 -0.61 -32.83 19.15
N LYS A 593 0.04 -33.31 18.08
CA LYS A 593 1.42 -33.81 18.10
C LYS A 593 2.18 -33.31 16.87
N LYS A 594 3.41 -32.82 17.05
CA LYS A 594 4.30 -32.44 15.95
C LYS A 594 5.76 -32.75 16.30
N TYR A 595 6.51 -33.26 15.35
CA TYR A 595 7.97 -33.44 15.44
C TYR A 595 8.70 -32.23 14.83
N ILE A 596 9.81 -31.83 15.44
CA ILE A 596 10.73 -30.78 14.97
C ILE A 596 12.12 -31.39 14.91
N ALA A 597 12.63 -31.59 13.69
CA ALA A 597 13.86 -32.32 13.43
C ALA A 597 15.10 -31.61 13.98
N GLU A 598 15.14 -30.28 13.88
CA GLU A 598 16.28 -29.46 14.26
C GLU A 598 16.62 -29.55 15.75
N PHE A 599 15.64 -29.84 16.60
CA PHE A 599 15.83 -30.06 18.04
C PHE A 599 15.71 -31.53 18.43
N ASP A 600 15.48 -32.43 17.48
CA ASP A 600 15.04 -33.80 17.75
C ASP A 600 13.91 -33.82 18.81
N ALA A 601 12.91 -32.97 18.59
CA ALA A 601 11.90 -32.66 19.58
C ALA A 601 10.50 -33.08 19.16
N THR A 602 9.78 -33.74 20.06
CA THR A 602 8.35 -34.04 19.91
C THR A 602 7.53 -33.13 20.81
N VAL A 603 6.63 -32.35 20.21
CA VAL A 603 5.71 -31.45 20.91
C VAL A 603 4.32 -32.06 20.93
N CYS A 604 3.81 -32.33 22.13
CA CYS A 604 2.48 -32.91 22.39
C CYS A 604 1.64 -31.96 23.24
N LEU A 605 0.45 -31.60 22.77
CA LEU A 605 -0.55 -30.87 23.55
C LEU A 605 -1.57 -31.86 24.11
N TYR A 606 -1.63 -31.94 25.43
CA TYR A 606 -2.62 -32.73 26.16
C TYR A 606 -3.75 -31.83 26.65
N GLN A 607 -4.97 -32.33 26.53
CA GLN A 607 -6.18 -31.73 27.13
C GLN A 607 -6.78 -32.71 28.12
N ARG A 608 -7.10 -32.22 29.33
CA ARG A 608 -7.83 -32.98 30.34
C ARG A 608 -9.26 -33.21 29.86
N VAL A 609 -9.64 -34.47 29.81
CA VAL A 609 -10.99 -34.92 29.50
C VAL A 609 -11.75 -35.06 30.81
N LYS A 610 -12.86 -34.33 30.97
CA LYS A 610 -13.76 -34.61 32.10
C LYS A 610 -14.36 -35.99 31.89
N PRO A 611 -14.36 -36.89 32.89
CA PRO A 611 -15.00 -38.19 32.75
C PRO A 611 -16.47 -38.00 32.36
N LYS A 612 -16.93 -38.72 31.33
CA LYS A 612 -18.31 -38.64 30.81
C LYS A 612 -19.35 -39.03 31.86
N THR A 613 -18.93 -39.80 32.86
CA THR A 613 -19.71 -40.17 34.03
C THR A 613 -19.47 -39.16 35.14
N LYS A 614 -20.54 -38.52 35.64
CA LYS A 614 -20.51 -37.90 36.98
C LYS A 614 -19.93 -38.98 37.92
N PRO A 615 -18.92 -38.66 38.76
CA PRO A 615 -18.57 -39.54 39.86
C PRO A 615 -19.87 -39.89 40.58
N ALA A 616 -20.11 -41.17 40.85
CA ALA A 616 -21.24 -41.57 41.68
C ALA A 616 -21.20 -40.67 42.93
N SER A 617 -22.35 -40.10 43.33
CA SER A 617 -22.38 -39.25 44.52
C SER A 617 -21.71 -39.99 45.67
N THR A 618 -21.04 -39.27 46.57
CA THR A 618 -20.35 -39.89 47.71
C THR A 618 -21.29 -40.85 48.45
N GLU A 619 -22.58 -40.51 48.55
CA GLU A 619 -23.64 -41.39 49.06
C GLU A 619 -23.84 -42.69 48.25
N LYS A 620 -23.79 -42.65 46.91
CA LYS A 620 -23.87 -43.86 46.07
C LYS A 620 -22.61 -44.71 46.18
N LEU A 621 -21.43 -44.09 46.28
CA LEU A 621 -20.18 -44.81 46.53
C LEU A 621 -20.22 -45.48 47.90
N ILE A 622 -20.57 -44.74 48.95
CA ILE A 622 -20.73 -45.23 50.31
C ILE A 622 -21.77 -46.36 50.34
N LYS A 623 -22.96 -46.18 49.74
CA LYS A 623 -23.96 -47.26 49.64
C LYS A 623 -23.43 -48.48 48.90
N SER A 624 -22.77 -48.31 47.75
CA SER A 624 -22.27 -49.46 46.99
C SER A 624 -21.15 -50.21 47.73
N THR A 625 -20.31 -49.49 48.47
CA THR A 625 -19.23 -50.08 49.27
C THR A 625 -19.80 -50.77 50.51
N LEU A 626 -20.77 -50.15 51.19
CA LEU A 626 -21.48 -50.75 52.31
C LEU A 626 -22.24 -52.00 51.86
N SER A 627 -22.99 -51.96 50.76
CA SER A 627 -23.71 -53.14 50.25
C SER A 627 -22.78 -54.26 49.79
N LYS A 628 -21.59 -53.95 49.27
CA LYS A 628 -20.56 -54.96 48.94
C LYS A 628 -19.88 -55.54 50.18
N LEU A 629 -19.69 -54.73 51.22
CA LEU A 629 -19.17 -55.19 52.50
C LEU A 629 -20.20 -56.07 53.20
N GLU A 630 -21.46 -55.65 53.26
CA GLU A 630 -22.58 -56.43 53.80
C GLU A 630 -22.74 -57.78 53.09
N ALA A 631 -22.64 -57.82 51.76
CA ALA A 631 -22.67 -59.06 51.00
C ALA A 631 -21.49 -60.01 51.31
N ASN A 632 -20.33 -59.48 51.72
CA ASN A 632 -19.17 -60.27 52.13
C ASN A 632 -19.22 -60.70 53.61
N PHE A 633 -20.18 -60.21 54.40
CA PHE A 633 -20.42 -60.60 55.79
C PHE A 633 -21.66 -61.51 55.94
N THR A 634 -22.32 -61.86 54.84
CA THR A 634 -23.46 -62.80 54.80
C THR A 634 -23.12 -64.17 54.21
N ASP A 635 -21.85 -64.48 53.98
CA ASP A 635 -21.36 -65.86 53.81
C ASP A 635 -20.75 -66.37 55.13
#